data_AF-A0A2R2IY25-F1
#
_entry.id   AF-A0A2R2IY25-F1
#
_cell.length_a   1.000
_cell.length_b   1.000
_cell.length_c   1.000
_cell.angle_alpha   90.00
_cell.angle_beta   90.00
_cell.angle_gamma   90.00
#
_symmetry.space_group_name_H-M   'P 1'
#
loop_
_entity.id
_entity.type
_entity.pdbx_description
1 polymer ?
#
loop_
_entity_poly.entity_id
_entity_poly.type
_entity_poly.pdbx_seq_one_letter_code
_entity_poly.pdbx_strand_id
1 'polypeptide(L)'
;MSPTEARSIIEALANGVDPDGGQPLPPLAVFDQPEVIRALFLAARALEMMDGRARRAPPDHAGHPWSELEETQLLQAFDSGLPLKQIAADHGRSRGAINARLQRLGRIGEQVEG
;
A
#
# COMPACT_ATOMS: atom_id res chain seq x y z
N MET A 1 7.73 5.85 -17.14
CA MET A 1 8.46 5.92 -15.87
C MET A 1 7.61 5.28 -14.79
N SER A 2 8.05 4.13 -14.28
CA SER A 2 7.46 3.45 -13.11
C SER A 2 7.91 4.12 -11.81
N PRO A 3 7.22 3.89 -10.67
CA PRO A 3 7.68 4.37 -9.37
C PRO A 3 9.09 3.88 -9.00
N THR A 4 9.46 2.68 -9.46
CA THR A 4 10.80 2.12 -9.27
C THR A 4 11.85 2.90 -10.07
N GLU A 5 11.57 3.20 -11.35
CA GLU A 5 12.47 4.02 -12.19
C GLU A 5 12.62 5.44 -11.65
N ALA A 6 11.52 6.08 -11.23
CA ALA A 6 11.55 7.41 -10.62
C ALA A 6 12.37 7.43 -9.33
N ARG A 7 12.23 6.40 -8.49
CA ARG A 7 12.99 6.27 -7.25
C ARG A 7 14.49 6.20 -7.52
N SER A 8 14.91 5.37 -8.47
CA SER A 8 16.33 5.21 -8.82
C SER A 8 16.96 6.54 -9.26
N ILE A 9 16.23 7.33 -10.07
CA ILE A 9 16.68 8.65 -10.51
C ILE A 9 16.84 9.60 -9.33
N ILE A 10 15.83 9.68 -8.46
CA ILE A 10 15.85 10.60 -7.30
C ILE A 10 16.94 10.20 -6.30
N GLU A 11 17.16 8.91 -6.07
CA GLU A 11 18.25 8.42 -5.21
C GLU A 11 19.62 8.77 -5.78
N ALA A 12 19.83 8.63 -7.10
CA ALA A 12 21.08 9.04 -7.73
C ALA A 12 21.34 10.54 -7.51
N LEU A 13 20.33 11.39 -7.74
CA LEU A 13 20.43 12.83 -7.51
C LEU A 13 20.70 13.19 -6.05
N ALA A 14 20.05 12.51 -5.09
CA ALA A 14 20.26 12.73 -3.66
C ALA A 14 21.70 12.39 -3.21
N ASN A 15 22.36 11.47 -3.92
CA ASN A 15 23.75 11.09 -3.70
C ASN A 15 24.74 11.91 -4.54
N GLY A 16 24.27 12.92 -5.29
CA GLY A 16 25.12 13.73 -6.16
C GLY A 16 25.64 12.97 -7.38
N VAL A 17 24.87 12.03 -7.91
CA VAL A 17 25.23 11.17 -9.05
C VAL A 17 24.28 11.41 -10.22
N ASP A 18 24.85 11.48 -11.42
CA ASP A 18 24.12 11.51 -12.69
C ASP A 18 23.34 10.19 -12.88
N PRO A 19 22.00 10.23 -12.96
CA PRO A 19 21.17 9.04 -13.14
C PRO A 19 21.44 8.25 -14.43
N ASP A 20 21.92 8.91 -15.49
CA ASP A 20 22.11 8.30 -16.80
C ASP A 20 23.54 7.73 -16.97
N GLY A 21 24.54 8.36 -16.34
CA GLY A 21 25.96 8.03 -16.50
C GLY A 21 26.66 7.44 -15.27
N GLY A 22 26.02 7.49 -14.09
CA GLY A 22 26.61 7.05 -12.81
C GLY A 22 27.82 7.87 -12.37
N GLN A 23 28.10 8.99 -13.03
CA GLN A 23 29.21 9.89 -12.70
C GLN A 23 28.79 10.88 -11.60
N PRO A 24 29.73 11.40 -10.81
CA PRO A 24 29.44 12.51 -9.91
C PRO A 24 28.85 13.68 -10.69
N LEU A 25 27.77 14.27 -10.19
CA LEU A 25 27.21 15.49 -10.73
C LEU A 25 28.27 16.61 -10.67
N PRO A 26 28.32 17.49 -11.67
CA PRO A 26 29.08 18.72 -11.52
C PRO A 26 28.60 19.47 -10.28
N PRO A 27 29.45 20.30 -9.64
CA PRO A 27 29.09 21.04 -8.43
C PRO A 27 27.92 21.98 -8.72
N LEU A 28 26.71 21.50 -8.47
CA LEU A 28 25.48 22.20 -8.70
C LEU A 28 24.94 22.57 -7.33
N ALA A 29 25.06 23.87 -7.01
CA ALA A 29 24.72 24.43 -5.70
C ALA A 29 23.27 24.17 -5.22
N VAL A 30 22.40 23.61 -6.07
CA VAL A 30 21.04 23.20 -5.71
C VAL A 30 20.99 21.79 -5.13
N PHE A 31 21.73 20.83 -5.72
CA PHE A 31 21.71 19.43 -5.26
C PHE A 31 22.55 19.20 -3.99
N ASP A 32 23.49 20.10 -3.71
CA ASP A 32 24.29 20.08 -2.48
C ASP A 32 23.58 20.74 -1.28
N GLN A 33 22.38 21.32 -1.47
CA GLN A 33 21.65 21.96 -0.36
C GLN A 33 21.06 20.89 0.57
N PRO A 34 21.30 20.97 1.88
CA PRO A 34 20.78 19.99 2.85
C PRO A 34 19.27 19.77 2.75
N GLU A 35 18.50 20.83 2.50
CA GLU A 35 17.05 20.79 2.34
C GLU A 35 16.62 20.03 1.08
N VAL A 36 17.35 20.23 -0.03
CA VAL A 36 17.09 19.56 -1.30
C VAL A 36 17.44 18.08 -1.17
N ILE A 37 18.60 17.75 -0.62
CA ILE A 37 19.01 16.36 -0.34
C ILE A 37 17.94 15.66 0.51
N ARG A 38 17.48 16.30 1.58
CA ARG A 38 16.43 15.76 2.45
C ARG A 38 15.11 15.55 1.71
N ALA A 39 14.70 16.50 0.87
CA ALA A 39 13.48 16.40 0.08
C ALA A 39 13.56 15.23 -0.92
N LEU A 40 14.70 15.03 -1.57
CA LEU A 40 14.93 13.92 -2.50
C LEU A 40 14.87 12.57 -1.78
N PHE A 41 15.51 12.42 -0.61
CA PHE A 41 15.39 11.18 0.18
C PHE A 41 13.97 10.90 0.66
N LEU A 42 13.21 11.93 1.04
CA LEU A 42 11.80 11.78 1.40
C LEU A 42 10.97 11.31 0.20
N ALA A 43 11.21 11.88 -0.99
CA ALA A 43 10.55 11.47 -2.22
C ALA A 43 10.89 10.02 -2.60
N ALA A 44 12.16 9.62 -2.53
CA ALA A 44 12.59 8.24 -2.80
C ALA A 44 11.86 7.22 -1.89
N ARG A 45 11.76 7.51 -0.59
CA ARG A 45 11.04 6.66 0.36
C ARG A 45 9.54 6.59 0.06
N ALA A 46 8.92 7.70 -0.33
CA ALA A 46 7.51 7.72 -0.71
C ALA A 46 7.25 6.83 -1.95
N LEU A 47 8.15 6.88 -2.94
CA LEU A 47 8.08 6.06 -4.14
C LEU A 47 8.27 4.57 -3.84
N GLU A 48 9.17 4.22 -2.92
CA GLU A 48 9.33 2.85 -2.42
C GLU A 48 8.02 2.32 -1.80
N MET A 49 7.33 3.15 -1.01
CA MET A 49 6.04 2.77 -0.42
C MET A 49 4.92 2.63 -1.47
N MET A 50 4.98 3.39 -2.58
CA MET A 50 4.02 3.27 -3.68
C MET A 50 4.23 1.96 -4.45
N ASP A 51 5.49 1.64 -4.75
CA ASP A 51 5.87 0.39 -5.41
C ASP A 51 5.55 -0.84 -4.54
N GLY A 52 5.86 -0.79 -3.24
CA GLY A 52 5.48 -1.85 -2.30
C GLY A 52 3.97 -2.07 -2.17
N ARG A 53 3.16 -1.01 -2.33
CA ARG A 53 1.69 -1.13 -2.39
C ARG A 53 1.23 -1.76 -3.71
N ALA A 54 1.86 -1.39 -4.83
CA ALA A 54 1.54 -1.96 -6.15
C ALA A 54 1.97 -3.43 -6.28
N ARG A 55 3.06 -3.84 -5.62
CA ARG A 55 3.58 -5.21 -5.63
C ARG A 55 2.87 -6.17 -4.68
N ARG A 56 2.02 -5.68 -3.78
CA ARG A 56 1.22 -6.58 -2.92
C ARG A 56 0.24 -7.34 -3.80
N ALA A 57 0.37 -8.67 -3.78
CA ALA A 57 -0.61 -9.53 -4.43
C ALA A 57 -2.02 -9.21 -3.89
N PRO A 58 -3.03 -9.18 -4.76
CA PRO A 58 -4.40 -9.07 -4.30
C PRO A 58 -4.73 -10.27 -3.39
N PRO A 59 -5.64 -10.11 -2.41
CA PRO A 59 -6.15 -11.25 -1.66
C PRO A 59 -6.68 -12.35 -2.58
N ASP A 60 -6.51 -13.61 -2.21
CA ASP A 60 -6.84 -14.78 -3.03
C ASP A 60 -8.27 -14.77 -3.60
N HIS A 61 -9.22 -14.25 -2.82
CA HIS A 61 -10.63 -14.13 -3.21
C HIS A 61 -11.05 -12.69 -3.56
N ALA A 62 -10.11 -11.84 -3.99
CA ALA A 62 -10.43 -10.51 -4.50
C ALA A 62 -11.35 -10.58 -5.73
N GLY A 63 -12.52 -9.95 -5.68
CA GLY A 63 -13.49 -9.92 -6.78
C GLY A 63 -14.33 -11.19 -6.95
N HIS A 64 -14.04 -12.27 -6.22
CA HIS A 64 -14.88 -13.48 -6.25
C HIS A 64 -16.25 -13.23 -5.61
N PRO A 65 -17.34 -13.85 -6.11
CA PRO A 65 -18.65 -13.79 -5.47
C PRO A 65 -18.59 -14.42 -4.06
N TRP A 66 -19.50 -14.02 -3.18
CA TRP A 66 -19.66 -14.63 -1.86
C TRP A 66 -20.53 -15.88 -1.98
N SER A 67 -20.06 -17.01 -1.45
CA SER A 67 -20.88 -18.22 -1.33
C SER A 67 -21.62 -18.24 0.01
N GLU A 68 -22.76 -18.93 0.07
CA GLU A 68 -23.54 -19.05 1.32
C GLU A 68 -22.73 -19.65 2.47
N LEU A 69 -21.86 -20.63 2.17
CA LEU A 69 -20.96 -21.24 3.14
C LEU A 69 -19.94 -20.22 3.67
N GLU A 70 -19.31 -19.46 2.78
CA GLU A 70 -18.34 -18.43 3.15
C GLU A 70 -18.99 -17.34 3.99
N GLU A 71 -20.21 -16.92 3.65
CA GLU A 71 -20.94 -15.95 4.46
C GLU A 71 -21.28 -16.48 5.85
N THR A 72 -21.69 -17.74 5.95
CA THR A 72 -21.96 -18.39 7.23
C THR A 72 -20.71 -18.40 8.10
N GLN A 73 -19.55 -18.73 7.52
CA GLN A 73 -18.26 -18.69 8.21
C GLN A 73 -17.87 -17.28 8.63
N LEU A 74 -18.08 -16.28 7.76
CA LEU A 74 -17.85 -14.86 8.07
C LEU A 74 -18.67 -14.43 9.28
N LEU A 75 -19.97 -14.73 9.28
CA LEU A 75 -20.89 -14.36 10.36
C LEU A 75 -20.49 -15.04 11.66
N GLN A 76 -20.20 -16.33 11.64
CA GLN A 76 -19.75 -17.06 12.82
C GLN A 76 -18.45 -16.49 13.40
N ALA A 77 -17.48 -16.20 12.52
CA ALA A 77 -16.21 -15.61 12.93
C ALA A 77 -16.42 -14.22 13.57
N PHE A 78 -17.24 -13.38 12.94
CA PHE A 78 -17.58 -12.06 13.47
C PHE A 78 -18.30 -12.14 14.82
N ASP A 79 -19.33 -12.98 14.93
CA ASP A 79 -20.13 -13.15 16.15
C ASP A 79 -19.31 -13.77 17.29
N SER A 80 -18.26 -14.54 16.99
CA SER A 80 -17.29 -15.03 17.99
C SER A 80 -16.29 -13.97 18.47
N GLY A 81 -16.35 -12.75 17.92
CA GLY A 81 -15.48 -11.63 18.30
C GLY A 81 -14.09 -11.66 17.66
N LEU A 82 -13.89 -12.44 16.58
CA LEU A 82 -12.60 -12.44 15.89
C LEU A 82 -12.31 -11.06 15.29
N PRO A 83 -11.06 -10.56 15.38
CA PRO A 83 -10.68 -9.31 14.77
C PRO A 83 -10.88 -9.36 13.24
N LEU A 84 -11.43 -8.30 12.65
CA LEU A 84 -11.67 -8.21 11.20
C LEU A 84 -10.41 -8.48 10.34
N LYS A 85 -9.22 -8.18 10.87
CA LYS A 85 -7.95 -8.49 10.22
C LYS A 85 -7.72 -10.00 10.11
N GLN A 86 -8.06 -10.75 11.16
CA GLN A 86 -7.96 -12.20 11.17
C GLN A 86 -8.99 -12.82 10.23
N ILE A 87 -10.24 -12.39 10.32
CA ILE A 87 -11.32 -12.83 9.42
C ILE A 87 -10.93 -12.59 7.95
N ALA A 88 -10.38 -11.42 7.63
CA ALA A 88 -9.91 -11.11 6.28
C ALA A 88 -8.83 -12.09 5.79
N ALA A 89 -7.88 -12.46 6.66
CA ALA A 89 -6.83 -13.42 6.33
C ALA A 89 -7.41 -14.83 6.10
N ASP A 90 -8.29 -15.29 7.00
CA ASP A 90 -8.89 -16.64 6.93
C ASP A 90 -9.76 -16.82 5.67
N HIS A 91 -10.45 -15.77 5.25
CA HIS A 91 -11.26 -15.76 4.04
C HIS A 91 -10.47 -15.44 2.76
N GLY A 92 -9.18 -15.12 2.85
CA GLY A 92 -8.40 -14.67 1.68
C GLY A 92 -8.98 -13.40 1.04
N ARG A 93 -9.57 -12.48 1.82
CA ARG A 93 -10.20 -11.24 1.33
C ARG A 93 -9.60 -10.00 1.98
N SER A 94 -9.84 -8.83 1.39
CA SER A 94 -9.43 -7.58 2.02
C SER A 94 -10.32 -7.23 3.21
N ARG A 95 -9.80 -6.50 4.20
CA ARG A 95 -10.59 -5.97 5.32
C ARG A 95 -11.78 -5.13 4.85
N GLY A 96 -11.62 -4.37 3.76
CA GLY A 96 -12.70 -3.59 3.15
C GLY A 96 -13.81 -4.48 2.59
N ALA A 97 -13.47 -5.61 1.96
CA ALA A 97 -14.46 -6.57 1.47
C ALA A 97 -15.23 -7.23 2.62
N ILE A 98 -14.55 -7.59 3.72
CA ILE A 98 -15.19 -8.09 4.94
C ILE A 98 -16.16 -7.05 5.49
N ASN A 99 -15.72 -5.81 5.70
CA ASN A 99 -16.58 -4.72 6.21
C ASN A 99 -17.81 -4.48 5.33
N ALA A 100 -17.60 -4.35 4.02
CA ALA A 100 -18.69 -4.13 3.08
C ALA A 100 -19.70 -5.30 3.08
N ARG A 101 -19.25 -6.54 3.30
CA ARG A 101 -20.16 -7.68 3.39
C ARG A 101 -20.92 -7.69 4.71
N LEU A 102 -20.25 -7.44 5.84
CA LEU A 102 -20.90 -7.31 7.14
C LEU A 102 -21.95 -6.20 7.17
N GLN A 103 -21.68 -5.06 6.51
CA GLN A 103 -22.66 -3.98 6.34
C GLN A 103 -23.88 -4.44 5.53
N ARG A 104 -23.67 -5.10 4.39
CA ARG A 104 -24.76 -5.66 3.57
C ARG A 104 -25.60 -6.70 4.31
N LEU A 105 -24.97 -7.45 5.21
CA LEU A 105 -25.62 -8.43 6.08
C LEU A 105 -26.22 -7.81 7.36
N GLY A 106 -26.12 -6.49 7.54
CA GLY A 106 -26.69 -5.78 8.69
C GLY A 106 -25.99 -6.07 10.02
N ARG A 107 -24.75 -6.57 10.01
CA ARG A 107 -23.97 -6.90 11.23
C ARG A 107 -23.22 -5.72 11.83
N ILE A 108 -22.90 -4.72 11.01
CA ILE A 108 -22.29 -3.46 11.46
C ILE A 108 -23.00 -2.29 10.81
N GLY A 109 -23.16 -1.20 11.57
CA GLY A 109 -23.65 0.07 11.02
C GLY A 109 -22.65 0.70 10.05
N GLU A 110 -23.12 1.62 9.20
CA GLU A 110 -22.27 2.46 8.37
C GLU A 110 -21.35 3.29 9.28
N GLN A 111 -20.07 2.92 9.37
CA GLN A 111 -19.09 3.70 10.11
C GLN A 111 -18.76 4.92 9.25
N VAL A 112 -19.37 6.05 9.59
CA VAL A 112 -18.92 7.38 9.15
C VAL A 112 -17.54 7.60 9.79
N GLU A 113 -16.48 7.28 9.07
CA GLU A 113 -15.12 7.70 9.44
C GLU A 113 -15.01 9.20 9.18
N GLY A 114 -14.94 9.98 10.25
CA GLY A 114 -14.56 11.40 10.26
C GLY A 114 -13.07 11.59 10.54
#